data_AF-A0A9W3CUN5-F1
#
_entry.id   AF-A0A9W3CUN5-F1
#
_cell.length_a   1.000
_cell.length_b   1.000
_cell.length_c   1.000
_cell.angle_alpha   90.00
_cell.angle_beta   90.00
_cell.angle_gamma   90.00
#
_symmetry.space_group_name_H-M   'P 1'
#
loop_
_entity.id
_entity.type
_entity.pdbx_description
1 polymer ?
#
loop_
_entity_poly.entity_id
_entity_poly.type
_entity_poly.pdbx_seq_one_letter_code
_entity_poly.pdbx_strand_id
1 'polypeptide(L)'
;MMNDNLRRKMQEIDLGVHEAPIALPAAICAKAVQANRFSIVGVLVNPQKQNMRALIGQMPRLWGLADEVVGRIVEPTKFQFVFRSEEALNLVLRHGPWSFSEWMLVTRRWDATLTPNDLKIIPFWVQIRGIRSQFLNRQMVEFIADRIADHIGQVRAIEFDEAASLTDYVRVKIDWNIDHPLKFQRNFQFNVNENTTLKF
;
A
#
# COMPACT_ATOMS: atom_id res chain seq x y z
N MET A 1 26.04 22.46 4.92
CA MET A 1 25.67 21.03 5.10
C MET A 1 26.61 20.24 6.03
N MET A 2 27.52 20.87 6.80
CA MET A 2 28.47 20.17 7.68
C MET A 2 27.91 19.82 9.09
N ASN A 3 26.90 20.55 9.57
CA ASN A 3 26.47 20.51 10.98
C ASN A 3 25.46 19.37 11.29
N ASP A 4 24.59 19.01 10.34
CA ASP A 4 23.59 17.95 10.54
C ASP A 4 24.22 16.56 10.58
N ASN A 5 25.30 16.33 9.81
CA ASN A 5 26.05 15.07 9.84
C ASN A 5 26.75 14.86 11.19
N LEU A 6 27.29 15.92 11.81
CA LEU A 6 27.90 15.83 13.13
C LEU A 6 26.84 15.50 14.19
N ARG A 7 25.71 16.20 14.18
CA ARG A 7 24.59 15.96 15.10
C ARG A 7 24.09 14.52 15.04
N ARG A 8 23.94 13.96 13.83
CA ARG A 8 23.50 12.58 13.66
C ARG A 8 24.52 11.58 14.19
N LYS A 9 25.81 11.78 13.90
CA LYS A 9 26.90 10.95 14.43
C LYS A 9 26.96 10.98 15.96
N MET A 10 26.70 12.14 16.58
CA MET A 10 26.65 12.24 18.05
C MET A 10 25.53 11.39 18.67
N GLN A 11 24.40 11.21 17.96
CA GLN A 11 23.28 10.39 18.43
C GLN A 11 23.53 8.88 18.33
N GLU A 12 24.54 8.45 17.56
CA GLU A 12 24.93 7.04 17.41
C GLU A 12 25.92 6.59 18.49
N ILE A 13 26.31 7.47 19.41
CA ILE A 13 27.23 7.16 20.50
C ILE A 13 26.41 6.68 21.71
N ASP A 14 26.71 5.48 22.20
CA ASP A 14 26.01 4.79 23.30
C ASP A 14 26.32 5.35 24.70
N LEU A 15 26.40 6.67 24.85
CA LEU A 15 26.57 7.33 26.15
C LEU A 15 25.24 7.34 26.90
N GLY A 16 25.17 6.59 28.01
CA GLY A 16 24.01 6.55 28.90
C GLY A 16 22.91 5.54 28.52
N VAL A 17 23.06 4.78 27.42
CA VAL A 17 22.05 3.80 26.97
C VAL A 17 21.85 2.63 27.96
N HIS A 18 22.87 2.35 28.78
CA HIS A 18 22.85 1.30 29.79
C HIS A 18 22.39 1.79 31.18
N GLU A 19 22.07 3.08 31.33
CA GLU A 19 21.49 3.61 32.57
C GLU A 19 20.06 3.10 32.80
N ALA A 20 19.57 3.28 34.02
CA ALA A 20 18.20 2.89 34.36
C ALA A 20 17.20 3.59 33.42
N PRO A 21 16.27 2.85 32.78
CA PRO A 21 15.32 3.44 31.85
C PRO A 21 14.45 4.51 32.52
N ILE A 22 14.28 5.65 31.84
CA ILE A 22 13.38 6.70 32.30
C ILE A 22 11.93 6.26 31.99
N ALA A 23 11.16 5.98 33.05
CA ALA A 23 9.77 5.60 32.91
C ALA A 23 8.90 6.79 32.49
N LEU A 24 8.28 6.69 31.31
CA LEU A 24 7.33 7.69 30.83
C LEU A 24 5.95 7.49 31.48
N PRO A 25 5.28 8.55 31.97
CA PRO A 25 3.95 8.44 32.54
C PRO A 25 2.93 7.88 31.54
N ALA A 26 2.20 6.82 31.93
CA ALA A 26 1.24 6.14 31.07
C ALA A 26 0.19 7.09 30.49
N ALA A 27 -0.24 8.10 31.25
CA ALA A 27 -1.20 9.11 30.78
C ALA A 27 -0.66 9.96 29.61
N ILE A 28 0.65 10.26 29.58
CA ILE A 28 1.28 10.99 28.48
C ILE A 28 1.33 10.11 27.23
N CYS A 29 1.74 8.86 27.39
CA CYS A 29 1.76 7.89 26.28
C CYS A 29 0.36 7.66 25.69
N ALA A 30 -0.66 7.49 26.54
CA ALA A 30 -2.03 7.31 26.11
C ALA A 30 -2.56 8.52 25.31
N LYS A 31 -2.29 9.75 25.76
CA LYS A 31 -2.63 10.97 25.02
C LYS A 31 -1.92 11.03 23.67
N ALA A 32 -0.65 10.63 23.60
CA ALA A 32 0.10 10.59 22.36
C ALA A 32 -0.49 9.55 21.39
N VAL A 33 -0.83 8.35 21.86
CA VAL A 33 -1.51 7.32 21.05
C VAL A 33 -2.85 7.87 20.53
N GLN A 34 -3.65 8.48 21.39
CA GLN A 34 -4.94 9.06 21.01
C GLN A 34 -4.78 10.16 19.93
N ALA A 35 -3.76 11.01 20.04
CA ALA A 35 -3.49 12.06 19.05
C ALA A 35 -3.05 11.51 17.68
N ASN A 36 -2.51 10.30 17.62
CA ASN A 36 -2.01 9.67 16.39
C ASN A 36 -2.93 8.55 15.87
N ARG A 37 -4.08 8.31 16.50
CA ARG A 37 -4.97 7.17 16.19
C ARG A 37 -5.47 7.14 14.74
N PHE A 38 -5.60 8.31 14.10
CA PHE A 38 -5.97 8.42 12.69
C PHE A 38 -4.72 8.67 11.86
N SER A 39 -3.89 7.63 11.74
CA SER A 39 -2.67 7.71 10.94
C SER A 39 -2.67 6.73 9.78
N ILE A 40 -2.14 7.18 8.65
CA ILE A 40 -1.63 6.32 7.59
C ILE A 40 -0.12 6.30 7.70
N VAL A 41 0.47 5.12 7.67
CA VAL A 41 1.91 4.93 7.46
C VAL A 41 2.16 4.38 6.08
N GLY A 42 3.29 4.73 5.51
CA GLY A 42 3.66 4.26 4.20
C GLY A 42 5.14 4.27 3.94
N VAL A 43 5.52 3.59 2.86
CA VAL A 43 6.91 3.40 2.45
C VAL A 43 7.07 3.78 0.98
N LEU A 44 8.20 4.42 0.67
CA LEU A 44 8.63 4.70 -0.69
C LEU A 44 9.08 3.41 -1.38
N VAL A 45 8.48 3.09 -2.52
CA VAL A 45 8.88 1.93 -3.34
C VAL A 45 10.18 2.22 -4.11
N ASN A 46 10.41 3.48 -4.48
CA ASN A 46 11.64 3.92 -5.13
C ASN A 46 12.18 5.22 -4.51
N PRO A 47 12.95 5.14 -3.41
CA PRO A 47 13.50 6.32 -2.72
C PRO A 47 14.41 7.20 -3.57
N GLN A 48 14.99 6.68 -4.67
CA GLN A 48 15.83 7.46 -5.58
C GLN A 48 15.01 8.40 -6.48
N LYS A 49 13.74 8.08 -6.72
CA LYS A 49 12.83 8.86 -7.58
C LYS A 49 11.73 9.57 -6.79
N GLN A 50 11.40 9.07 -5.61
CA GLN A 50 10.36 9.62 -4.74
C GLN A 50 10.99 10.51 -3.66
N ASN A 51 11.01 11.83 -3.87
CA ASN A 51 11.51 12.75 -2.86
C ASN A 51 10.55 12.83 -1.67
N MET A 52 11.00 12.41 -0.48
CA MET A 52 10.18 12.34 0.73
C MET A 52 9.54 13.68 1.12
N ARG A 53 10.29 14.79 1.05
CA ARG A 53 9.77 16.11 1.43
C ARG A 53 8.70 16.59 0.45
N ALA A 54 8.91 16.36 -0.84
CA ALA A 54 7.93 16.69 -1.86
C ALA A 54 6.66 15.86 -1.70
N LEU A 55 6.79 14.56 -1.42
CA LEU A 55 5.65 13.67 -1.12
C LEU A 55 4.82 14.21 0.06
N ILE A 56 5.48 14.50 1.19
CA ILE A 56 4.81 15.03 2.39
C ILE A 56 4.07 16.34 2.11
N GLY A 57 4.64 17.23 1.30
CA GLY A 57 4.04 18.53 0.99
C GLY A 57 2.92 18.49 -0.07
N GLN A 58 2.92 17.50 -0.97
CA GLN A 58 2.00 17.46 -2.11
C GLN A 58 0.81 16.51 -1.91
N MET A 59 1.02 15.35 -1.27
CA MET A 59 -0.03 14.33 -1.12
C MET A 59 -1.31 14.87 -0.43
N PRO A 60 -1.24 15.66 0.67
CA PRO A 60 -2.44 16.23 1.28
C PRO A 60 -3.29 17.05 0.29
N ARG A 61 -2.66 17.78 -0.63
CA ARG A 61 -3.36 18.56 -1.66
C ARG A 61 -3.94 17.68 -2.75
N LEU A 62 -3.21 16.65 -3.17
CA LEU A 62 -3.70 15.66 -4.14
C LEU A 62 -4.93 14.90 -3.61
N TRP A 63 -5.01 14.69 -2.30
CA TRP A 63 -6.18 14.11 -1.63
C TRP A 63 -7.33 15.10 -1.41
N GLY A 64 -7.13 16.40 -1.67
CA GLY A 64 -8.11 17.43 -1.35
C GLY A 64 -8.26 17.72 0.16
N LEU A 65 -7.25 17.36 0.96
CA LEU A 65 -7.29 17.39 2.44
C LEU A 65 -6.13 18.21 3.02
N ALA A 66 -5.73 19.28 2.35
CA ALA A 66 -4.53 20.06 2.70
C ALA A 66 -4.53 20.57 4.15
N ASP A 67 -5.69 20.96 4.68
CA ASP A 67 -5.84 21.48 6.04
C ASP A 67 -6.18 20.38 7.07
N GLU A 68 -6.47 19.16 6.63
CA GLU A 68 -6.91 18.06 7.50
C GLU A 68 -5.81 17.03 7.80
N VAL A 69 -4.66 17.14 7.13
CA VAL A 69 -3.61 16.14 7.16
C VAL A 69 -2.25 16.76 7.45
N VAL A 70 -1.57 16.21 8.45
CA VAL A 70 -0.18 16.55 8.75
C VAL A 70 0.72 15.40 8.37
N GLY A 71 1.64 15.63 7.43
CA GLY A 71 2.65 14.65 7.04
C GLY A 71 3.94 14.75 7.87
N ARG A 72 4.56 13.61 8.15
CA ARG A 72 5.79 13.47 8.94
C ARG A 72 6.73 12.47 8.28
N ILE A 73 8.01 12.75 8.38
CA ILE A 73 9.07 11.81 8.03
C ILE A 73 9.38 10.98 9.28
N VAL A 74 9.23 9.66 9.18
CA VAL A 74 9.49 8.73 10.29
C VAL A 74 10.89 8.14 10.14
N GLU A 75 11.21 7.68 8.94
CA GLU A 75 12.52 7.14 8.54
C GLU A 75 12.85 7.63 7.12
N PRO A 76 14.07 7.41 6.59
CA PRO A 76 14.43 7.86 5.24
C PRO A 76 13.47 7.40 4.13
N THR A 77 12.85 6.22 4.29
CA THR A 77 11.90 5.65 3.32
C THR A 77 10.47 5.53 3.87
N LYS A 78 10.24 5.85 5.15
CA LYS A 78 8.95 5.69 5.83
C LYS A 78 8.34 7.03 6.21
N PHE A 79 7.07 7.20 5.90
CA PHE A 79 6.31 8.40 6.23
C PHE A 79 5.06 8.06 7.05
N GLN A 80 4.53 9.10 7.70
CA GLN A 80 3.26 9.06 8.40
C GLN A 80 2.43 10.29 8.00
N PHE A 81 1.15 10.07 7.74
CA PHE A 81 0.15 11.14 7.64
C PHE A 81 -0.83 10.98 8.79
N VAL A 82 -1.03 12.05 9.57
CA VAL A 82 -1.99 12.09 10.68
C VAL A 82 -3.17 12.94 10.26
N PHE A 83 -4.37 12.37 10.36
CA PHE A 83 -5.63 12.94 9.91
C PHE A 83 -6.41 13.50 11.10
N ARG A 84 -7.17 14.58 10.87
CA ARG A 84 -8.08 15.14 11.90
C ARG A 84 -9.27 14.22 12.22
N SER A 85 -9.73 13.45 11.24
CA SER A 85 -10.92 12.61 11.34
C SER A 85 -10.66 11.21 10.78
N GLU A 86 -11.49 10.25 11.20
CA GLU A 86 -11.44 8.88 10.69
C GLU A 86 -11.98 8.81 9.26
N GLU A 87 -12.96 9.64 8.95
CA GLU A 87 -13.60 9.76 7.65
C GLU A 87 -12.58 10.18 6.59
N ALA A 88 -11.76 11.20 6.87
CA ALA A 88 -10.70 11.65 5.96
C ALA A 88 -9.63 10.57 5.74
N LEU A 89 -9.23 9.85 6.79
CA LEU A 89 -8.32 8.71 6.68
C LEU A 89 -8.92 7.61 5.79
N ASN A 90 -10.18 7.24 6.03
CA ASN A 90 -10.86 6.18 5.30
C ASN A 90 -11.09 6.56 3.84
N LEU A 91 -11.36 7.83 3.54
CA LEU A 91 -11.44 8.36 2.18
C LEU A 91 -10.14 8.06 1.42
N VAL A 92 -9.00 8.44 1.98
CA VAL A 92 -7.68 8.20 1.36
C VAL A 92 -7.41 6.71 1.18
N LEU A 93 -7.69 5.86 2.18
CA LEU A 93 -7.46 4.41 2.04
C LEU A 93 -8.37 3.75 1.00
N ARG A 94 -9.62 4.22 0.85
CA ARG A 94 -10.59 3.64 -0.10
C ARG A 94 -10.30 4.00 -1.54
N HIS A 95 -9.85 5.23 -1.79
CA HIS A 95 -9.56 5.73 -3.14
C HIS A 95 -8.17 5.34 -3.66
N GLY A 96 -7.33 4.72 -2.83
CA GLY A 96 -6.06 4.15 -3.28
C GLY A 96 -6.21 3.01 -4.30
N PRO A 97 -5.10 2.54 -4.90
CA PRO A 97 -3.71 2.87 -4.56
C PRO A 97 -3.33 4.30 -4.97
N TRP A 98 -2.31 4.85 -4.31
CA TRP A 98 -1.77 6.17 -4.65
C TRP A 98 -0.40 6.05 -5.31
N SER A 99 -0.07 7.01 -6.16
CA SER A 99 1.24 7.15 -6.77
C SER A 99 1.81 8.54 -6.54
N PHE A 100 3.14 8.61 -6.51
CA PHE A 100 3.88 9.85 -6.45
C PHE A 100 5.13 9.73 -7.31
N SER A 101 5.36 10.71 -8.19
CA SER A 101 6.43 10.69 -9.19
C SER A 101 6.44 9.42 -10.05
N GLU A 102 5.28 8.98 -10.56
CA GLU A 102 5.10 7.75 -11.36
C GLU A 102 5.38 6.43 -10.62
N TRP A 103 5.63 6.45 -9.31
CA TRP A 103 5.83 5.25 -8.50
C TRP A 103 4.68 5.09 -7.51
N MET A 104 4.13 3.88 -7.40
CA MET A 104 3.12 3.57 -6.39
C MET A 104 3.66 3.79 -4.96
N LEU A 105 2.75 4.01 -4.04
CA LEU A 105 3.01 4.14 -2.61
C LEU A 105 2.39 2.98 -1.88
N VAL A 106 3.15 2.39 -0.95
CA VAL A 106 2.54 1.53 0.05
C VAL A 106 1.92 2.43 1.11
N THR A 107 0.62 2.28 1.35
CA THR A 107 -0.12 3.02 2.39
C THR A 107 -0.97 2.07 3.20
N ARG A 108 -0.81 2.08 4.52
CA ARG A 108 -1.59 1.29 5.47
C ARG A 108 -2.07 2.15 6.62
N ARG A 109 -3.26 1.85 7.14
CA ARG A 109 -3.69 2.40 8.43
C ARG A 109 -2.68 1.99 9.48
N TRP A 110 -2.23 2.93 10.29
CA TRP A 110 -1.37 2.63 11.42
C TRP A 110 -2.13 1.88 12.51
N ASP A 111 -1.51 0.84 13.02
CA ASP A 111 -1.88 0.16 14.26
C ASP A 111 -0.62 -0.42 14.92
N ALA A 112 -0.74 -0.83 16.18
CA ALA A 112 0.38 -1.34 16.97
C ALA A 112 0.87 -2.74 16.55
N THR A 113 0.09 -3.45 15.72
CA THR A 113 0.38 -4.82 15.26
C THR A 113 1.00 -4.86 13.87
N LEU A 114 1.10 -3.73 13.17
CA LEU A 114 1.72 -3.63 11.86
C LEU A 114 3.14 -4.19 11.85
N THR A 115 3.38 -5.12 10.93
CA THR A 115 4.69 -5.69 10.66
C THR A 115 5.35 -4.99 9.47
N PRO A 116 6.68 -5.10 9.31
CA PRO A 116 7.36 -4.63 8.10
C PRO A 116 6.82 -5.27 6.81
N ASN A 117 6.28 -6.48 6.87
CA ASN A 117 5.75 -7.18 5.71
C ASN A 117 4.41 -6.58 5.25
N ASP A 118 3.61 -6.03 6.16
CA ASP A 118 2.36 -5.34 5.81
C ASP A 118 2.63 -4.05 5.01
N LEU A 119 3.80 -3.44 5.24
CA LEU A 119 4.30 -2.25 4.53
C LEU A 119 4.96 -2.59 3.18
N LYS A 120 4.69 -3.78 2.64
CA LYS A 120 5.04 -4.17 1.27
C LYS A 120 3.84 -4.42 0.38
N ILE A 121 2.63 -4.30 0.94
CA ILE A 121 1.40 -4.69 0.24
C ILE A 121 0.65 -3.47 -0.31
N ILE A 122 0.43 -3.46 -1.63
CA ILE A 122 -0.38 -2.46 -2.32
C ILE A 122 -1.65 -3.12 -2.87
N PRO A 123 -2.84 -2.76 -2.33
CA PRO A 123 -4.10 -3.25 -2.87
C PRO A 123 -4.46 -2.48 -4.15
N PHE A 124 -4.66 -3.18 -5.26
CA PHE A 124 -5.15 -2.53 -6.49
C PHE A 124 -6.04 -3.43 -7.33
N TRP A 125 -6.85 -2.79 -8.19
CA TRP A 125 -7.76 -3.48 -9.11
C TRP A 125 -7.06 -3.81 -10.42
N VAL A 126 -7.26 -5.03 -10.87
CA VAL A 126 -6.71 -5.62 -12.09
C VAL A 126 -7.88 -6.00 -13.00
N GLN A 127 -7.75 -5.74 -14.30
CA GLN A 127 -8.78 -6.09 -15.29
C GLN A 127 -8.35 -7.30 -16.10
N ILE A 128 -8.92 -8.47 -15.80
CA ILE A 128 -8.63 -9.70 -16.53
C ILE A 128 -9.47 -9.74 -17.81
N ARG A 129 -8.79 -9.79 -18.95
CA ARG A 129 -9.38 -9.76 -20.31
C ARG A 129 -9.00 -11.03 -21.08
N GLY A 130 -9.87 -11.42 -22.01
CA GLY A 130 -9.63 -12.53 -22.94
C GLY A 130 -10.19 -13.89 -22.50
N ILE A 131 -10.96 -13.93 -21.40
CA ILE A 131 -11.72 -15.14 -21.04
C ILE A 131 -12.86 -15.29 -22.06
N ARG A 132 -12.86 -16.39 -22.81
CA ARG A 132 -13.92 -16.66 -23.80
C ARG A 132 -15.26 -16.85 -23.07
N SER A 133 -16.36 -16.37 -23.65
CA SER A 133 -17.70 -16.41 -23.04
C SER A 133 -18.13 -17.82 -22.65
N GLN A 134 -17.78 -18.85 -23.42
CA GLN A 134 -18.05 -20.25 -23.12
C GLN A 134 -17.39 -20.77 -21.82
N PHE A 135 -16.33 -20.10 -21.33
CA PHE A 135 -15.63 -20.42 -20.09
C PHE A 135 -15.88 -19.39 -18.98
N LEU A 136 -16.64 -18.34 -19.25
CA LEU A 136 -16.81 -17.23 -18.31
C LEU A 136 -17.88 -17.57 -17.27
N ASN A 137 -17.43 -18.07 -16.12
CA ASN A 137 -18.25 -18.26 -14.92
C ASN A 137 -17.43 -17.95 -13.66
N ARG A 138 -18.10 -17.90 -12.51
CA ARG A 138 -17.58 -17.53 -11.19
C ARG A 138 -16.38 -18.40 -10.80
N GLN A 139 -16.52 -19.71 -10.97
CA GLN A 139 -15.48 -20.68 -10.62
C GLN A 139 -14.22 -20.50 -11.48
N MET A 140 -14.38 -20.25 -12.78
CA MET A 140 -13.26 -20.02 -13.69
C MET A 140 -12.55 -18.70 -13.36
N VAL A 141 -13.31 -17.65 -13.08
CA VAL A 141 -12.76 -16.34 -12.69
C VAL A 141 -11.95 -16.47 -11.40
N GLU A 142 -12.48 -17.14 -10.39
CA GLU A 142 -11.79 -17.39 -9.12
C GLU A 142 -10.50 -18.16 -9.35
N PHE A 143 -10.55 -19.25 -10.12
CA PHE A 143 -9.37 -20.03 -10.44
C PHE A 143 -8.30 -19.21 -11.16
N ILE A 144 -8.68 -18.43 -12.18
CA ILE A 144 -7.73 -17.58 -12.91
C ILE A 144 -7.15 -16.50 -12.00
N ALA A 145 -7.98 -15.86 -11.17
CA ALA A 145 -7.56 -14.84 -10.22
C ALA A 145 -6.50 -15.39 -9.24
N ASP A 146 -6.73 -16.57 -8.68
CA ASP A 146 -5.78 -17.23 -7.79
C ASP A 146 -4.46 -17.55 -8.51
N ARG A 147 -4.52 -18.06 -9.75
CA ARG A 147 -3.31 -18.34 -10.56
C ARG A 147 -2.51 -17.10 -10.95
N ILE A 148 -3.17 -15.96 -11.09
CA ILE A 148 -2.51 -14.67 -11.28
C ILE A 148 -1.84 -14.26 -9.95
N ALA A 149 -2.57 -14.38 -8.84
CA ALA A 149 -2.09 -13.99 -7.52
C ALA A 149 -0.91 -14.84 -7.00
N ASP A 150 -0.83 -16.14 -7.34
CA ASP A 150 0.21 -17.10 -6.89
C ASP A 150 1.65 -16.54 -6.91
N HIS A 151 1.96 -15.59 -7.80
CA HIS A 151 3.31 -15.06 -8.01
C HIS A 151 3.49 -13.60 -7.59
N ILE A 152 2.41 -12.91 -7.22
CA ILE A 152 2.43 -11.46 -6.95
C ILE A 152 1.78 -11.10 -5.62
N GLY A 153 0.93 -11.96 -5.03
CA GLY A 153 0.22 -11.63 -3.80
C GLY A 153 -0.97 -12.54 -3.53
N GLN A 154 -2.08 -11.94 -3.08
CA GLN A 154 -3.32 -12.65 -2.74
C GLN A 154 -4.54 -11.94 -3.33
N VAL A 155 -5.56 -12.70 -3.71
CA VAL A 155 -6.84 -12.15 -4.13
C VAL A 155 -7.60 -11.65 -2.91
N ARG A 156 -7.99 -10.37 -2.92
CA ARG A 156 -8.80 -9.74 -1.87
C ARG A 156 -10.29 -9.70 -2.21
N ALA A 157 -10.62 -9.44 -3.47
CA ALA A 157 -12.01 -9.33 -3.92
C ALA A 157 -12.12 -9.59 -5.43
N ILE A 158 -13.29 -10.01 -5.88
CA ILE A 158 -13.59 -10.22 -7.31
C ILE A 158 -14.96 -9.60 -7.59
N GLU A 159 -14.99 -8.63 -8.48
CA GLU A 159 -16.19 -8.02 -9.03
C GLU A 159 -16.56 -8.73 -10.34
N PHE A 160 -17.51 -9.66 -10.24
CA PHE A 160 -18.05 -10.41 -11.36
C PHE A 160 -19.50 -10.80 -11.07
N ASP A 161 -20.42 -10.36 -11.93
CA ASP A 161 -21.86 -10.68 -11.84
C ASP A 161 -22.29 -11.46 -13.08
N GLU A 162 -22.49 -12.76 -12.95
CA GLU A 162 -22.85 -13.65 -14.06
C GLU A 162 -24.14 -13.25 -14.79
N ALA A 163 -25.11 -12.65 -14.08
CA ALA A 163 -26.43 -12.36 -14.63
C ALA A 163 -26.47 -11.02 -15.37
N ALA A 164 -25.62 -10.06 -15.00
CA ALA A 164 -25.62 -8.70 -15.53
C ALA A 164 -24.40 -8.37 -16.42
N SER A 165 -23.40 -9.26 -16.50
CA SER A 165 -22.10 -8.96 -17.11
C SER A 165 -22.10 -9.05 -18.64
N LEU A 166 -22.57 -8.00 -19.31
CA LEU A 166 -22.10 -7.64 -20.66
C LEU A 166 -20.71 -6.99 -20.57
N THR A 167 -19.72 -7.74 -20.08
CA THR A 167 -18.38 -7.20 -19.81
C THR A 167 -17.33 -7.88 -20.67
N ASP A 168 -16.40 -7.08 -21.20
CA ASP A 168 -15.21 -7.53 -21.91
C ASP A 168 -14.03 -7.84 -20.94
N TYR A 169 -14.23 -7.63 -19.64
CA TYR A 169 -13.26 -7.93 -18.59
C TYR A 169 -13.90 -8.28 -17.24
N VAL A 170 -13.13 -8.95 -16.38
CA VAL A 170 -13.47 -9.15 -14.97
C VAL A 170 -12.52 -8.36 -14.09
N ARG A 171 -13.01 -7.77 -13.00
CA ARG A 171 -12.17 -7.01 -12.07
C ARG A 171 -11.82 -7.83 -10.85
N VAL A 172 -10.54 -7.88 -10.54
CA VAL A 172 -10.01 -8.57 -9.36
C VAL A 172 -9.16 -7.60 -8.56
N LYS A 173 -9.41 -7.52 -7.25
CA LYS A 173 -8.58 -6.75 -6.33
C LYS A 173 -7.50 -7.67 -5.79
N ILE A 174 -6.23 -7.29 -6.00
CA ILE A 174 -5.06 -8.06 -5.56
C ILE A 174 -4.29 -7.26 -4.52
N ASP A 175 -3.88 -7.94 -3.47
CA ASP A 175 -2.91 -7.47 -2.49
C ASP A 175 -1.51 -7.78 -2.98
N TRP A 176 -0.97 -6.90 -3.82
CA TRP A 176 0.34 -7.09 -4.44
C TRP A 176 1.48 -6.82 -3.47
N ASN A 177 2.41 -7.76 -3.36
CA ASN A 177 3.67 -7.57 -2.66
C ASN A 177 4.71 -6.96 -3.61
N ILE A 178 5.23 -5.78 -3.25
CA ILE A 178 6.20 -5.02 -4.05
C ILE A 178 7.54 -5.75 -4.28
N ASP A 179 7.85 -6.80 -3.50
CA ASP A 179 9.02 -7.64 -3.72
C ASP A 179 8.88 -8.54 -4.97
N HIS A 180 7.67 -8.66 -5.52
CA HIS A 180 7.39 -9.46 -6.69
C HIS A 180 7.10 -8.57 -7.90
N PRO A 181 7.73 -8.81 -9.06
CA PRO A 181 7.48 -8.01 -10.25
C PRO A 181 6.07 -8.24 -10.78
N LEU A 182 5.41 -7.16 -11.22
CA LEU A 182 4.13 -7.25 -11.91
C LEU A 182 4.29 -7.98 -13.24
N LYS A 183 3.28 -8.80 -13.54
CA LYS A 183 3.09 -9.43 -14.85
C LYS A 183 1.77 -8.92 -15.39
N PHE A 184 1.73 -8.60 -16.68
CA PHE A 184 0.53 -8.01 -17.31
C PHE A 184 -0.21 -8.96 -18.25
N GLN A 185 0.35 -10.14 -18.48
CA GLN A 185 -0.25 -11.16 -19.33
C GLN A 185 0.35 -12.53 -19.04
N ARG A 186 -0.44 -13.58 -19.29
CA ARG A 186 0.00 -14.97 -19.17
C ARG A 186 -0.84 -15.87 -20.06
N ASN A 187 -0.24 -16.95 -20.55
CA ASN A 187 -0.95 -17.99 -21.27
C ASN A 187 -1.66 -18.94 -20.29
N PHE A 188 -2.93 -19.22 -20.60
CA PHE A 188 -3.77 -20.20 -19.93
C PHE A 188 -4.22 -21.25 -20.94
N GLN A 189 -4.36 -22.49 -20.50
CA GLN A 189 -4.83 -23.59 -21.33
C GLN A 189 -6.23 -23.98 -20.89
N PHE A 190 -7.24 -23.52 -21.63
CA PHE A 190 -8.63 -23.94 -21.43
C PHE A 190 -8.88 -25.33 -22.02
N ASN A 191 -8.14 -25.67 -23.08
CA ASN A 191 -8.07 -26.99 -23.68
C ASN A 191 -6.61 -27.45 -23.72
N VAL A 192 -6.39 -28.76 -23.71
CA VAL A 192 -5.04 -29.34 -23.76
C VAL A 192 -4.32 -28.83 -25.03
N ASN A 193 -3.12 -28.27 -24.84
CA ASN A 193 -2.27 -27.70 -25.89
C ASN A 193 -2.82 -26.45 -26.63
N GLU A 194 -3.95 -25.87 -26.20
CA GLU A 194 -4.46 -24.61 -26.76
C GLU A 194 -4.18 -23.45 -25.79
N ASN A 195 -3.20 -22.60 -26.13
CA ASN A 195 -2.88 -21.43 -25.33
C ASN A 195 -3.82 -20.27 -25.64
N THR A 196 -4.44 -19.71 -24.61
CA THR A 196 -5.16 -18.44 -24.64
C THR A 196 -4.42 -17.43 -23.77
N THR A 197 -3.98 -16.32 -24.37
CA THR A 197 -3.34 -15.24 -23.61
C THR A 197 -4.39 -14.41 -22.89
N LEU A 198 -4.33 -14.40 -21.57
CA LEU A 198 -5.10 -13.46 -20.75
C LEU A 198 -4.23 -12.25 -20.44
N LYS A 199 -4.82 -11.05 -20.53
CA LYS A 199 -4.20 -9.77 -20.19
C LYS A 199 -4.79 -9.28 -18.88
N PHE A 200 -3.96 -8.75 -18.00
CA PHE A 200 -4.35 -8.29 -16.66
C PHE A 200 -3.49 -7.13 -16.18
#